data_AF-A0A060CFC6-F1
#
_entry.id   AF-A0A060CFC6-F1
#
_cell.length_a   1.000
_cell.length_b   1.000
_cell.length_c   1.000
_cell.angle_alpha   90.00
_cell.angle_beta   90.00
_cell.angle_gamma   90.00
#
_symmetry.space_group_name_H-M   'P 1'
#
loop_
_entity.id
_entity.type
_entity.pdbx_description
1 polymer ?
#
loop_
_entity_poly.entity_id
_entity_poly.type
_entity_poly.pdbx_seq_one_letter_code
_entity_poly.pdbx_strand_id
1 'polypeptide(L)' 'VLTGRNLQVKILILSAATGGGHLRASHAIESYLLENTTDVEVRVVDALKTIHPILDKTICEGYHFLATKT' A
#
# COMPACT_ATOMS: atom_id res chain seq x y z
N VAL A 1 -12.49 22.49 30.70
CA VAL A 1 -13.11 21.43 29.86
C VAL A 1 -12.31 21.39 28.56
N LEU A 2 -11.35 20.47 28.45
CA LEU A 2 -10.57 20.27 27.22
C LEU A 2 -11.33 19.27 26.34
N THR A 3 -12.36 19.73 25.65
CA THR A 3 -13.05 18.97 24.60
C THR A 3 -12.26 19.10 23.29
N GLY A 4 -11.98 17.98 22.62
CA GLY A 4 -11.99 17.98 21.15
C GLY A 4 -10.69 17.74 20.37
N ARG A 5 -9.78 16.88 20.82
CA ARG A 5 -8.85 16.22 19.85
C ARG A 5 -9.19 14.73 19.76
N ASN A 6 -10.05 14.37 18.81
CA ASN A 6 -10.01 13.01 18.25
C ASN A 6 -8.71 12.90 17.47
N LEU A 7 -7.69 12.29 18.07
CA LEU A 7 -6.43 11.99 17.40
C LEU A 7 -6.66 10.78 16.50
N GLN A 8 -7.16 11.04 15.29
CA GLN A 8 -7.32 10.02 14.28
C GLN A 8 -5.93 9.47 13.89
N VAL A 9 -5.74 8.14 14.02
CA VAL A 9 -4.50 7.47 13.65
C VAL A 9 -4.44 7.35 12.13
N LYS A 10 -3.42 7.94 11.51
CA LYS A 10 -3.23 7.89 10.05
C LYS A 10 -2.21 6.83 9.69
N ILE A 11 -2.59 5.91 8.81
CA ILE A 11 -1.78 4.79 8.37
C ILE A 11 -1.62 4.87 6.85
N LEU A 12 -0.38 4.93 6.39
CA LEU A 12 -0.03 4.88 4.97
C LEU A 12 0.64 3.54 4.67
N ILE A 13 0.00 2.73 3.83
CA ILE A 13 0.53 1.45 3.37
C ILE A 13 1.20 1.67 2.03
N LEU A 14 2.52 1.45 1.99
CA LEU A 14 3.33 1.54 0.78
C LEU A 14 3.40 0.15 0.11
N SER A 15 2.69 -0.02 -1.00
CA SER A 15 2.68 -1.26 -1.79
C SER A 15 3.63 -1.15 -2.98
N ALA A 16 4.11 -2.28 -3.47
CA ALA A 16 4.86 -2.38 -4.72
C ALA A 16 4.04 -3.23 -5.70
N ALA A 17 3.45 -2.61 -6.72
CA ALA A 17 2.55 -3.30 -7.65
C ALA A 17 3.28 -4.15 -8.70
N THR A 18 4.36 -4.83 -8.31
CA THR A 18 5.15 -5.72 -9.18
C THR A 18 4.45 -7.06 -9.45
N GLY A 19 3.28 -7.28 -8.86
CA GLY A 19 2.42 -8.44 -9.05
C GLY A 19 1.12 -8.34 -8.25
N GLY A 20 0.07 -9.08 -8.64
CA GLY A 20 -1.26 -8.99 -8.03
C GLY A 20 -1.32 -9.39 -6.55
N GLY A 21 -0.38 -10.22 -6.08
CA GLY A 21 -0.30 -10.64 -4.68
C GLY A 21 -0.02 -9.50 -3.70
N HIS A 22 0.86 -8.56 -4.07
CA HIS A 22 1.23 -7.43 -3.22
C HIS A 22 0.04 -6.48 -2.98
N LEU A 23 -0.71 -6.17 -4.05
CA LEU A 23 -1.91 -5.34 -3.97
C LEU A 23 -3.00 -6.01 -3.11
N ARG A 24 -3.24 -7.31 -3.31
CA ARG A 24 -4.21 -8.07 -2.51
C ARG A 24 -3.84 -8.10 -1.03
N ALA A 25 -2.56 -8.30 -0.71
CA ALA A 25 -2.08 -8.30 0.66
C ALA A 25 -2.23 -6.91 1.32
N SER A 26 -1.85 -5.83 0.63
CA SER A 26 -2.01 -4.47 1.16
C SER A 26 -3.47 -4.10 1.42
N HIS A 27 -4.39 -4.47 0.53
CA HIS A 27 -5.82 -4.23 0.73
C HIS A 27 -6.43 -5.11 1.82
N ALA A 28 -5.96 -6.35 2.00
CA ALA A 28 -6.43 -7.18 3.11
C ALA A 28 -6.07 -6.56 4.47
N ILE A 29 -4.88 -5.98 4.59
CA ILE A 29 -4.45 -5.26 5.80
C ILE A 29 -5.28 -3.99 6.00
N GLU A 30 -5.53 -3.21 4.94
CA GLU A 30 -6.41 -2.04 4.98
C GLU A 30 -7.81 -2.39 5.48
N SER A 31 -8.45 -3.42 4.92
CA SER A 31 -9.77 -3.89 5.35
C SER A 31 -9.77 -4.30 6.83
N TYR A 32 -8.78 -5.09 7.26
CA TYR A 32 -8.67 -5.48 8.66
C TYR A 32 -8.58 -4.28 9.61
N LEU A 33 -7.76 -3.28 9.27
CA LEU A 33 -7.59 -2.09 10.11
C LEU A 33 -8.87 -1.26 10.19
N LEU A 34 -9.57 -1.08 9.06
CA LEU A 34 -10.84 -0.34 9.00
C LEU A 34 -11.97 -1.07 9.74
N GLU A 35 -11.98 -2.41 9.73
CA GLU A 35 -13.01 -3.22 10.40
C GLU A 35 -12.78 -3.36 11.91
N ASN A 36 -11.52 -3.32 12.37
CA ASN A 36 -11.16 -3.68 13.75
C ASN A 36 -10.66 -2.50 14.60
N THR A 37 -10.51 -1.31 14.02
CA THR A 37 -9.96 -0.15 14.74
C THR A 37 -10.84 1.07 14.54
N THR A 38 -11.19 1.75 15.64
CA THR A 38 -11.90 3.03 15.59
C THR A 38 -10.91 4.18 15.40
N ASP A 39 -11.40 5.29 14.83
CA ASP A 39 -10.61 6.51 14.63
C ASP A 39 -9.32 6.32 13.83
N VAL A 40 -9.36 5.48 12.78
CA VAL A 40 -8.24 5.33 11.84
C VAL A 40 -8.56 5.90 10.45
N GLU A 41 -7.55 6.41 9.78
CA GLU A 41 -7.54 6.69 8.34
C GLU A 41 -6.45 5.83 7.71
N VAL A 42 -6.82 4.93 6.80
CA VAL A 42 -5.85 4.08 6.09
C VAL A 42 -5.86 4.44 4.61
N ARG A 43 -4.67 4.50 4.00
CA ARG A 43 -4.51 4.60 2.54
C ARG A 43 -3.44 3.65 2.05
N VAL A 44 -3.74 2.93 0.98
CA VAL A 44 -2.76 2.17 0.20
C VAL A 44 -2.25 3.03 -0.96
N VAL A 45 -0.93 3.14 -1.11
CA VAL A 45 -0.25 3.86 -2.19
C VAL A 45 0.79 2.97 -2.84
N ASP A 46 0.84 2.98 -4.17
CA ASP A 46 1.90 2.32 -4.92
C ASP A 46 3.18 3.16 -4.86
N ALA A 47 4.13 2.70 -4.04
CA ALA A 47 5.37 3.42 -3.77
C ALA A 47 6.24 3.56 -5.03
N LEU A 48 6.28 2.53 -5.88
CA LEU A 48 7.12 2.56 -7.08
C LEU A 48 6.57 3.55 -8.11
N LYS A 49 5.25 3.54 -8.35
CA LYS A 49 4.58 4.55 -9.18
C LYS A 49 4.76 5.96 -8.63
N THR A 50 4.73 6.11 -7.30
CA THR A 50 4.84 7.42 -6.65
C THR A 50 6.24 8.02 -6.75
N ILE A 51 7.29 7.18 -6.70
CA ILE A 51 8.68 7.64 -6.79
C ILE A 51 9.01 8.08 -8.22
N HIS A 52 8.81 7.21 -9.22
CA HIS A 52 9.07 7.56 -10.62
C HIS A 52 8.47 6.52 -11.59
N PRO A 53 7.67 6.92 -12.60
CA PRO A 53 7.05 5.99 -13.55
C PRO A 53 8.04 5.11 -14.33
N ILE A 54 9.23 5.64 -14.67
CA ILE A 54 10.27 4.85 -15.36
C ILE A 54 10.85 3.78 -14.41
N LEU A 55 11.03 4.11 -13.13
CA LEU A 55 11.55 3.16 -12.15
C LEU A 55 10.54 2.03 -11.89
N ASP A 56 9.25 2.38 -11.76
CA ASP A 56 8.16 1.43 -11.67
C ASP A 56 8.18 0.44 -12.85
N LYS A 57 8.29 0.96 -14.08
CA LYS A 57 8.38 0.15 -15.29
C LYS A 57 9.60 -0.77 -15.28
N THR A 58 10.80 -0.25 -14.99
CA THR A 58 12.03 -1.04 -14.97
C THR A 58 11.97 -2.17 -13.93
N ILE A 59 11.44 -1.91 -12.74
CA ILE A 59 11.33 -2.91 -11.67
C ILE A 59 10.26 -3.95 -12.03
N CYS A 60 9.07 -3.52 -12.49
CA CYS A 60 8.00 -4.43 -12.86
C CYS A 60 8.40 -5.36 -14.02
N GLU A 61 9.03 -4.82 -15.06
CA GLU A 61 9.51 -5.62 -16.20
C GLU A 61 10.63 -6.58 -15.79
N GLY A 62 11.59 -6.12 -14.97
CA GLY A 62 12.66 -6.95 -14.45
C GLY A 62 12.13 -8.08 -13.55
N TYR A 63 11.19 -7.78 -12.65
CA TYR A 63 10.54 -8.79 -11.81
C TYR A 63 9.76 -9.80 -12.66
N HIS A 64 8.97 -9.33 -13.63
CA HIS A 64 8.21 -10.21 -14.50
C HIS A 64 9.12 -11.14 -15.30
N PHE A 65 10.23 -10.63 -15.84
CA PHE A 65 11.23 -11.44 -16.53
C PHE A 65 11.77 -12.54 -15.61
N LEU A 66 12.20 -12.20 -14.39
CA LEU A 66 12.74 -13.16 -13.43
C LEU A 66 11.70 -14.19 -12.97
N ALA A 67 10.45 -13.77 -12.80
CA ALA A 67 9.37 -14.64 -12.33
C ALA A 67 8.85 -15.60 -13.41
N THR A 68 9.09 -15.32 -14.69
CA THR A 68 8.58 -16.10 -15.82
C THR A 68 9.65 -16.85 -16.61
N LYS A 69 10.92 -16.46 -16.49
CA LYS A 69 12.05 -17.22 -17.04
C LYS A 69 12.49 -18.31 -16.06
N THR A 70 11.89 -19.49 -16.22
CA THR A 70 12.45 -20.80 -15.83
C THR A 70 13.15 -21.45 -17.01
#